data_AF-A0A8J6WD13-F1
#
_entry.id   AF-A0A8J6WD13-F1
#
_cell.length_a   1.000
_cell.length_b   1.000
_cell.length_c   1.000
_cell.angle_alpha   90.00
_cell.angle_beta   90.00
_cell.angle_gamma   90.00
#
_symmetry.space_group_name_H-M   'P 1'
#
loop_
_entity.id
_entity.type
_entity.pdbx_description
1 polymer ?
#
loop_
_entity_poly.entity_id
_entity_poly.type
_entity_poly.pdbx_seq_one_letter_code
_entity_poly.pdbx_strand_id
1 'polypeptide(L)'
;SNLGNFASKVSTARAEASRIGDDMTELTLSQQEQAQKNEVAIARYRDGCIPVVSADQLRYVSLMLNTPVLDSATNQPIPVGSIVCDAHGNTGIITDDDSDPNTPGLTQKMAFTGDKSLVDWRMNQYQGAAYYMPSN
;
A
#
# COMPACT_ATOMS: atom_id res chain seq x y z
N SER A 1 4.69 9.83 57.96
CA SER A 1 4.75 8.93 56.80
C SER A 1 3.84 9.32 55.62
N ASN A 2 3.39 10.58 55.49
CA ASN A 2 2.49 11.01 54.39
C ASN A 2 3.20 11.55 53.13
N LEU A 3 4.43 12.05 53.26
CA LEU A 3 5.18 12.66 52.15
C LEU A 3 5.66 11.63 51.10
N GLY A 4 6.09 10.44 51.53
CA GLY A 4 6.51 9.37 50.60
C GLY A 4 5.37 8.81 49.75
N ASN A 5 4.15 8.78 50.29
CA ASN A 5 2.96 8.28 49.59
C ASN A 5 2.48 9.27 48.52
N PHE A 6 2.64 10.58 48.75
CA PHE A 6 2.36 11.62 47.75
C PHE A 6 3.39 11.63 46.62
N ALA A 7 4.68 11.54 46.96
CA ALA A 7 5.75 11.50 45.96
C ALA A 7 5.61 10.31 45.00
N SER A 8 5.26 9.12 45.53
CA SER A 8 5.00 7.92 44.72
C SER A 8 3.79 8.10 43.79
N LYS A 9 2.69 8.69 44.27
CA LYS A 9 1.51 8.96 43.43
C LYS A 9 1.80 9.96 42.31
N VAL A 10 2.58 11.01 42.59
CA VAL A 10 2.99 12.00 41.57
C VAL A 10 3.93 11.38 40.55
N SER A 11 4.87 10.51 40.96
CA SER A 11 5.74 9.80 40.01
C SER A 11 4.94 8.85 39.11
N THR A 12 3.96 8.14 39.67
CA THR A 12 3.08 7.25 38.87
C THR A 12 2.22 8.05 37.89
N ALA A 13 1.61 9.15 38.34
CA ALA A 13 0.80 10.01 37.47
C ALA A 13 1.63 10.63 36.33
N ARG A 14 2.89 11.00 36.57
CA ARG A 14 3.80 11.47 35.52
C ARG A 14 4.15 10.37 34.53
N ALA A 15 4.46 9.16 35.02
CA ALA A 15 4.77 8.03 34.15
C ALA A 15 3.58 7.61 33.28
N GLU A 16 2.37 7.64 33.83
CA GLU A 16 1.12 7.37 33.09
C GLU A 16 0.85 8.46 32.04
N ALA A 17 1.02 9.73 32.40
CA ALA A 17 0.88 10.84 31.45
C ALA A 17 1.90 10.77 30.30
N SER A 18 3.14 10.35 30.58
CA SER A 18 4.15 10.12 29.53
C SER A 18 3.73 9.01 28.57
N ARG A 19 3.26 7.86 29.09
CA ARG A 19 2.79 6.74 28.24
C ARG A 19 1.61 7.13 27.36
N ILE A 20 0.63 7.83 27.91
CA ILE A 20 -0.51 8.34 27.13
C ILE A 20 -0.01 9.31 26.04
N GLY A 21 0.97 10.15 26.35
CA GLY A 21 1.59 11.04 25.37
C GLY A 21 2.27 10.30 24.22
N ASP A 22 3.01 9.24 24.53
CA ASP A 22 3.69 8.40 23.53
C ASP A 22 2.67 7.66 22.65
N ASP A 23 1.66 7.01 23.26
CA ASP A 23 0.59 6.30 22.54
C ASP A 23 -0.17 7.25 21.59
N MET A 24 -0.50 8.45 22.05
CA MET A 24 -1.18 9.46 21.24
C MET A 24 -0.32 9.95 20.07
N THR A 25 1.00 10.05 20.29
CA THR A 25 1.95 10.43 19.23
C THR A 25 2.03 9.34 18.17
N GLU A 26 2.15 8.08 18.57
CA GLU A 26 2.17 6.92 17.66
C GLU A 26 0.88 6.83 16.83
N LEU A 27 -0.28 6.96 17.48
CA LEU A 27 -1.57 6.96 16.79
C LEU A 27 -1.68 8.08 15.76
N THR A 28 -1.18 9.27 16.10
CA THR A 28 -1.22 10.43 15.19
C THR A 28 -0.32 10.22 13.98
N LEU A 29 0.89 9.70 14.18
CA LEU A 29 1.81 9.36 13.09
C LEU A 29 1.22 8.29 12.17
N SER A 30 0.66 7.23 12.75
CA SER A 30 0.00 6.17 11.99
C SER A 30 -1.17 6.69 11.12
N GLN A 31 -2.00 7.59 11.67
CA GLN A 31 -3.09 8.21 10.91
C GLN A 31 -2.59 9.09 9.76
N GLN A 32 -1.51 9.85 9.99
CA GLN A 32 -0.90 10.68 8.94
C GLN A 32 -0.31 9.83 7.82
N GLU A 33 0.40 8.75 8.14
CA GLU A 33 0.92 7.81 7.13
C GLU A 33 -0.21 7.16 6.32
N GLN A 34 -1.30 6.77 6.97
CA GLN A 34 -2.46 6.19 6.31
C GLN A 34 -3.12 7.20 5.36
N ALA A 35 -3.25 8.46 5.78
CA ALA A 35 -3.80 9.54 4.96
C ALA A 35 -2.93 9.80 3.72
N GLN A 36 -1.61 9.86 3.89
CA GLN A 36 -0.67 10.02 2.78
C GLN A 36 -0.76 8.86 1.79
N LYS A 37 -0.78 7.61 2.27
CA LYS A 37 -0.96 6.43 1.40
C LYS A 37 -2.29 6.47 0.67
N ASN A 38 -3.36 6.93 1.30
CA ASN A 38 -4.65 7.08 0.65
C ASN A 38 -4.61 8.13 -0.48
N GLU A 39 -4.01 9.29 -0.24
CA GLU A 39 -3.86 10.33 -1.27
C GLU A 39 -3.02 9.85 -2.46
N VAL A 40 -1.92 9.14 -2.20
CA VAL A 40 -1.08 8.53 -3.24
C VAL A 40 -1.86 7.50 -4.06
N ALA A 41 -2.66 6.64 -3.43
CA ALA A 41 -3.48 5.67 -4.13
C ALA A 41 -4.55 6.35 -5.00
N ILE A 42 -5.25 7.36 -4.46
CA ILE A 42 -6.24 8.16 -5.20
C ILE A 42 -5.60 8.80 -6.44
N ALA A 43 -4.43 9.42 -6.28
CA ALA A 43 -3.70 10.02 -7.39
C ALA A 43 -3.40 8.99 -8.49
N ARG A 44 -2.86 7.83 -8.11
CA ARG A 44 -2.54 6.74 -9.06
C ARG A 44 -3.75 6.21 -9.81
N TYR A 45 -4.90 6.06 -9.15
CA TYR A 45 -6.14 5.69 -9.85
C TYR A 45 -6.57 6.75 -10.87
N ARG A 46 -6.48 8.04 -10.51
CA ARG A 46 -6.82 9.16 -11.40
C ARG A 46 -5.87 9.30 -12.57
N ASP A 47 -4.58 9.08 -12.34
CA ASP A 47 -3.51 9.15 -13.34
C ASP A 47 -3.54 7.97 -14.33
N GLY A 48 -4.38 6.97 -14.06
CA GLY A 48 -4.59 5.85 -14.97
C GLY A 48 -3.65 4.67 -14.71
N CYS A 49 -3.48 4.28 -13.45
CA CYS A 49 -2.83 3.02 -13.07
C CYS A 49 -3.31 1.83 -13.92
N ILE A 50 -2.41 0.90 -14.19
CA ILE A 50 -2.65 -0.30 -15.00
C ILE A 50 -3.36 -1.35 -14.13
N PRO A 51 -4.59 -1.77 -14.48
CA PRO A 51 -5.27 -2.85 -13.77
C PRO A 51 -4.56 -4.19 -13.97
N VAL A 52 -4.39 -4.93 -12.89
CA VAL A 52 -3.73 -6.23 -12.88
C VAL A 52 -4.73 -7.34 -12.56
N VAL A 53 -4.63 -8.44 -13.29
CA VAL A 53 -5.51 -9.60 -13.16
C VAL A 53 -4.73 -10.90 -12.89
N SER A 54 -5.45 -12.00 -12.70
CA SER A 54 -4.88 -13.35 -12.61
C SER A 54 -4.26 -13.79 -13.93
N ALA A 55 -3.37 -14.78 -13.87
CA ALA A 55 -2.76 -15.38 -15.06
C ALA A 55 -3.76 -15.98 -16.06
N ASP A 56 -4.91 -16.48 -15.58
CA ASP A 56 -6.02 -16.92 -16.44
C ASP A 56 -6.78 -15.74 -17.09
N GLN A 57 -6.48 -14.50 -16.70
CA GLN A 57 -7.09 -13.25 -17.15
C GLN A 57 -8.58 -13.09 -16.83
N LEU A 58 -9.15 -13.97 -16.01
CA LEU A 58 -10.59 -14.00 -15.75
C LEU A 58 -10.98 -13.29 -14.46
N ARG A 59 -10.02 -12.99 -13.58
CA ARG A 59 -10.29 -12.49 -12.22
C ARG A 59 -9.34 -11.37 -11.86
N TYR A 60 -9.86 -10.40 -11.12
CA TYR A 60 -9.00 -9.47 -10.42
C TYR A 60 -8.24 -10.20 -9.32
N VAL A 61 -6.99 -9.78 -9.10
CA VAL A 61 -6.13 -10.28 -8.03
C VAL A 61 -5.74 -9.13 -7.12
N SER A 62 -5.39 -9.44 -5.88
CA SER A 62 -4.78 -8.44 -5.01
C SER A 62 -3.33 -8.25 -5.43
N LEU A 63 -2.90 -7.00 -5.56
CA LEU A 63 -1.48 -6.69 -5.73
C LEU A 63 -0.69 -7.17 -4.51
N MET A 64 0.50 -7.71 -4.75
CA MET A 64 1.41 -8.19 -3.72
C MET A 64 2.76 -7.48 -3.83
N LEU A 65 3.33 -7.13 -2.69
CA LEU A 65 4.66 -6.54 -2.61
C LEU A 65 5.71 -7.54 -3.13
N ASN A 66 6.74 -7.03 -3.81
CA ASN A 66 7.86 -7.80 -4.34
C ASN A 66 7.45 -8.93 -5.30
N THR A 67 6.32 -8.74 -5.99
CA THR A 67 5.83 -9.69 -6.99
C THR A 67 5.86 -9.03 -8.36
N PRO A 68 6.37 -9.72 -9.40
CA PRO A 68 6.40 -9.18 -10.74
C PRO A 68 4.99 -9.11 -11.34
N VAL A 69 4.77 -8.10 -12.16
CA VAL A 69 3.60 -8.01 -13.04
C VAL A 69 4.08 -8.23 -14.47
N LEU A 70 3.46 -9.17 -15.15
CA LEU A 70 3.90 -9.64 -16.47
C LEU A 70 2.92 -9.16 -17.55
N ASP A 71 3.45 -8.81 -18.71
CA ASP A 71 2.67 -8.61 -19.92
C ASP A 71 2.21 -9.98 -20.47
N SER A 72 0.92 -10.14 -20.68
CA SER A 72 0.31 -11.40 -21.15
C SER A 72 0.73 -11.80 -22.56
N ALA A 73 1.17 -10.84 -23.39
CA ALA A 73 1.62 -11.11 -24.76
C ALA A 73 3.08 -11.55 -24.82
N THR A 74 3.96 -10.96 -24.00
CA THR A 74 5.41 -11.20 -24.06
C THR A 74 5.91 -12.12 -22.95
N ASN A 75 5.11 -12.31 -21.90
CA ASN A 75 5.49 -12.98 -20.67
C ASN A 75 6.71 -12.36 -19.98
N GLN A 76 6.94 -11.06 -20.21
CA GLN A 76 8.03 -10.30 -19.60
C GLN A 76 7.49 -9.36 -18.52
N PRO A 77 8.31 -9.00 -17.52
CA PRO A 77 7.95 -7.97 -16.56
C PRO A 77 7.64 -6.64 -17.26
N ILE A 78 6.61 -5.96 -16.78
CA ILE A 78 6.27 -4.63 -17.30
C ILE A 78 7.35 -3.61 -16.94
N PRO A 79 7.47 -2.50 -17.69
CA PRO A 79 8.56 -1.55 -17.50
C PRO A 79 8.59 -0.92 -16.10
N VAL A 80 9.79 -0.68 -15.58
CA VAL A 80 10.03 0.12 -14.38
C VAL A 80 9.42 1.52 -14.51
N GLY A 81 8.85 2.02 -13.42
CA GLY A 81 8.10 3.28 -13.37
C GLY A 81 6.61 3.13 -13.68
N SER A 82 6.18 1.96 -14.18
CA SER A 82 4.76 1.68 -14.38
C SER A 82 3.99 1.74 -13.06
N ILE A 83 2.79 2.31 -13.09
CA ILE A 83 1.89 2.36 -11.95
C ILE A 83 0.83 1.28 -12.16
N VAL A 84 0.67 0.38 -11.19
CA VAL A 84 -0.29 -0.73 -11.23
C VAL A 84 -1.35 -0.58 -10.15
N CYS A 85 -2.52 -1.17 -10.36
CA CYS A 85 -3.61 -1.19 -9.39
C CYS A 85 -4.47 -2.47 -9.50
N ASP A 86 -5.18 -2.78 -8.42
CA ASP A 86 -6.17 -3.86 -8.38
C ASP A 86 -7.60 -3.35 -8.16
N ALA A 87 -8.57 -4.26 -8.19
CA ALA A 87 -9.97 -3.97 -7.92
C ALA A 87 -10.31 -3.86 -6.41
N HIS A 88 -9.30 -3.93 -5.54
CA HIS A 88 -9.45 -3.88 -4.09
C HIS A 88 -9.00 -2.55 -3.48
N GLY A 89 -8.45 -1.62 -4.28
CA GLY A 89 -8.00 -0.31 -3.81
C GLY A 89 -6.49 -0.21 -3.62
N ASN A 90 -5.73 -1.28 -3.90
CA ASN A 90 -4.27 -1.23 -3.81
C ASN A 90 -3.67 -0.72 -5.10
N THR A 91 -2.56 -0.01 -4.94
CA THR A 91 -1.72 0.48 -6.04
C THR A 91 -0.26 0.26 -5.72
N GLY A 92 0.57 0.13 -6.75
CA GLY A 92 2.02 -0.01 -6.62
C GLY A 92 2.75 0.69 -7.77
N ILE A 93 4.06 0.86 -7.59
CA ILE A 93 4.98 1.28 -8.65
C ILE A 93 5.90 0.10 -8.93
N ILE A 94 6.10 -0.19 -10.21
CA ILE A 94 7.04 -1.19 -10.66
C ILE A 94 8.44 -0.63 -10.56
N THR A 95 9.30 -1.29 -9.83
CA THR A 95 10.71 -0.93 -9.67
C THR A 95 11.59 -2.15 -9.89
N ASP A 96 12.89 -1.92 -10.03
CA ASP A 96 13.85 -3.00 -9.84
C ASP A 96 13.90 -3.37 -8.35
N ASP A 97 14.33 -4.60 -8.05
CA ASP A 97 14.65 -4.96 -6.68
C ASP A 97 15.93 -4.25 -6.25
N ASP A 98 15.82 -3.41 -5.21
CA ASP A 98 16.97 -2.76 -4.58
C ASP A 98 17.99 -3.78 -4.02
N SER A 99 17.55 -5.01 -3.77
CA SER A 99 18.34 -6.10 -3.18
C SER A 99 18.97 -7.03 -4.23
N ASP A 100 18.35 -7.15 -5.40
CA ASP A 100 18.84 -7.95 -6.53
C ASP A 100 18.51 -7.28 -7.88
N PRO A 101 19.46 -6.53 -8.47
CA PRO A 101 19.24 -5.82 -9.74
C PRO A 101 18.96 -6.76 -10.92
N ASN A 102 19.09 -8.08 -10.76
CA ASN A 102 18.73 -9.06 -11.80
C ASN A 102 17.26 -9.51 -11.73
N THR A 103 16.50 -9.02 -10.74
CA THR A 103 15.06 -9.26 -10.60
C THR A 103 14.30 -7.98 -10.93
N PRO A 104 14.12 -7.64 -12.23
CA PRO A 104 13.44 -6.44 -12.63
C PRO A 104 11.92 -6.57 -12.50
N GLY A 105 11.26 -5.43 -12.36
CA GLY A 105 9.82 -5.33 -12.57
C GLY A 105 8.96 -5.78 -11.38
N LEU A 106 9.43 -5.57 -10.15
CA LEU A 106 8.70 -5.89 -8.93
C LEU A 106 7.74 -4.78 -8.52
N THR A 107 6.58 -5.18 -8.00
CA THR A 107 5.62 -4.25 -7.42
C THR A 107 6.12 -3.75 -6.06
N GLN A 108 6.39 -2.46 -5.96
CA GLN A 108 6.84 -1.78 -4.74
C GLN A 108 6.04 -0.50 -4.46
N LYS A 109 6.43 0.25 -3.42
CA LYS A 109 5.85 1.55 -3.03
C LYS A 109 4.32 1.50 -2.94
N MET A 110 3.82 0.45 -2.27
CA MET A 110 2.41 0.15 -2.16
C MET A 110 1.64 1.27 -1.45
N ALA A 111 0.43 1.55 -1.94
CA ALA A 111 -0.51 2.50 -1.36
C ALA A 111 -1.94 1.98 -1.52
N PHE A 112 -2.84 2.36 -0.62
CA PHE A 112 -4.20 1.84 -0.57
C PHE A 112 -5.21 2.97 -0.40
N THR A 113 -6.34 2.89 -1.12
CA THR A 113 -7.51 3.74 -0.90
C THR A 113 -8.77 2.91 -0.63
N GLY A 114 -9.62 3.43 0.27
CA GLY A 114 -10.96 2.90 0.52
C GLY A 114 -12.05 3.49 -0.39
N ASP A 115 -11.71 4.38 -1.33
CA ASP A 115 -12.68 4.97 -2.25
C ASP A 115 -13.09 3.99 -3.34
N LYS A 116 -14.11 3.18 -3.03
CA LYS A 116 -14.65 2.17 -3.96
C LYS A 116 -15.20 2.79 -5.25
N SER A 117 -15.72 4.01 -5.20
CA SER A 117 -16.28 4.65 -6.39
C SER A 117 -15.20 4.94 -7.44
N LEU A 118 -14.02 5.38 -6.98
CA LEU A 118 -12.86 5.64 -7.82
C LEU A 118 -12.28 4.34 -8.39
N VAL A 119 -12.18 3.30 -7.54
CA VAL A 119 -11.70 1.98 -7.95
C VAL A 119 -12.60 1.40 -9.04
N ASP A 120 -13.91 1.36 -8.81
CA ASP A 120 -14.88 0.83 -9.76
C ASP A 120 -14.88 1.63 -11.07
N TRP A 121 -14.78 2.96 -11.00
CA TRP A 121 -14.62 3.80 -12.18
C TRP A 121 -13.39 3.39 -13.00
N ARG A 122 -12.21 3.24 -12.38
CA ARG A 122 -10.99 2.86 -13.10
C ARG A 122 -11.08 1.46 -13.69
N MET A 123 -11.59 0.50 -12.94
CA MET A 123 -11.71 -0.89 -13.40
C MET A 123 -12.68 -1.02 -14.57
N ASN A 124 -13.77 -0.25 -14.60
CA ASN A 124 -14.73 -0.24 -15.71
C ASN A 124 -14.19 0.40 -17.00
N GLN A 125 -13.14 1.23 -16.92
CA GLN A 125 -12.48 1.81 -18.10
C GLN A 125 -11.56 0.80 -18.80
N TYR A 126 -11.22 -0.30 -18.13
CA TYR A 126 -10.27 -1.28 -18.64
C TYR A 126 -10.94 -2.22 -19.64
N GLN A 127 -10.38 -2.29 -20.86
CA GLN A 127 -10.96 -3.05 -21.97
C GLN A 127 -10.40 -4.48 -22.14
N GLY A 128 -9.74 -5.03 -21.12
CA GLY A 128 -9.27 -6.42 -21.13
C GLY A 128 -7.82 -6.56 -20.69
N ALA A 129 -7.49 -7.78 -20.25
CA ALA A 129 -6.26 -8.11 -19.53
C ALA A 129 -5.00 -8.19 -20.41
N ALA A 130 -4.19 -7.13 -20.39
CA ALA A 130 -2.83 -7.13 -20.93
C ALA A 130 -1.77 -7.50 -19.87
N TYR A 131 -2.11 -7.43 -18.58
CA TYR A 131 -1.13 -7.54 -17.50
C TYR A 131 -1.61 -8.39 -16.35
N TYR A 132 -0.75 -9.29 -15.87
CA TYR A 132 -1.13 -10.29 -14.90
C TYR A 132 -0.05 -10.55 -13.86
N MET A 133 -0.44 -11.08 -12.70
CA MET A 133 0.50 -11.63 -11.72
C MET A 133 0.61 -13.15 -11.86
N PRO A 134 1.83 -13.72 -11.83
CA PRO A 134 2.01 -15.16 -11.89
C PRO A 134 1.30 -15.85 -10.72
N SER A 135 0.81 -17.06 -10.97
CA SER A 135 0.24 -17.91 -9.92
C SER A 135 1.38 -18.39 -9.01
N ASN A 136 1.22 -18.27 -7.70
CA ASN A 136 2.09 -18.97 -6.75
C ASN A 136 1.91 -20.49 -6.85
#